data_AF-A0A1V5K797-F1
#
_entry.id   AF-A0A1V5K797-F1
#
_cell.length_a   1.000
_cell.length_b   1.000
_cell.length_c   1.000
_cell.angle_alpha   90.00
_cell.angle_beta   90.00
_cell.angle_gamma   90.00
#
_symmetry.space_group_name_H-M   'P 1'
#
loop_
_entity.id
_entity.type
_entity.pdbx_description
1 polymer ?
#
loop_
_entity_poly.entity_id
_entity_poly.type
_entity_poly.pdbx_seq_one_letter_code
_entity_poly.pdbx_strand_id
1 'polypeptide(L)' 'MVIGPEGGFDGEEAAEIIGSGGIPLSLGTRILRTETAGLVVAAVVMYELGELG' A
#
# COMPACT_ATOMS: atom_id res chain seq x y z
N MET A 1 -5.72 4.48 -0.76
CA MET A 1 -4.88 3.29 -0.52
C MET A 1 -5.15 2.30 -1.62
N VAL A 2 -4.12 1.84 -2.33
CA VAL A 2 -4.23 0.84 -3.40
C VAL A 2 -3.28 -0.30 -3.04
N ILE A 3 -3.79 -1.53 -3.06
CA ILE A 3 -3.03 -2.76 -2.77
C ILE A 3 -3.22 -3.66 -3.98
N GLY A 4 -2.11 -4.04 -4.63
CA GLY A 4 -2.13 -4.94 -5.79
C GLY A 4 -2.26 -6.41 -5.39
N PRO A 5 -2.56 -7.29 -6.35
CA PRO A 5 -2.55 -8.73 -6.13
C PRO A 5 -1.12 -9.25 -5.88
N GLU A 6 -0.96 -10.54 -5.59
CA GLU A 6 0.35 -11.17 -5.35
C GLU A 6 1.31 -11.01 -6.54
N GLY A 7 0.78 -10.89 -7.75
CA GLY A 7 1.55 -10.63 -8.98
C GLY A 7 2.02 -9.19 -9.15
N GLY A 8 1.60 -8.28 -8.27
CA GLY A 8 1.87 -6.85 -8.38
C GLY A 8 1.03 -6.16 -9.46
N PHE A 9 1.43 -4.93 -9.77
CA PHE A 9 0.94 -4.16 -10.91
C PHE A 9 1.91 -4.32 -12.07
N ASP A 10 1.41 -4.31 -13.30
CA ASP A 10 2.28 -4.12 -14.44
C ASP A 10 2.82 -2.68 -14.52
N GLY A 11 3.75 -2.45 -15.45
CA GLY A 11 4.40 -1.15 -15.59
C GLY A 11 3.46 -0.02 -16.03
N GLU A 12 2.43 -0.32 -16.82
CA GLU A 12 1.46 0.66 -17.30
C GLU A 12 0.48 1.01 -16.19
N GLU A 13 -0.07 0.00 -15.49
CA GLU A 13 -0.94 0.18 -14.32
C GLU A 13 -0.24 1.03 -13.23
N ALA A 14 1.02 0.71 -12.91
CA ALA A 14 1.79 1.47 -11.94
C ALA A 14 2.00 2.93 -12.39
N ALA A 15 2.28 3.15 -13.68
CA ALA A 15 2.45 4.49 -14.24
C ALA A 15 1.15 5.30 -14.20
N GLU A 16 0.00 4.69 -14.47
CA GLU A 16 -1.32 5.35 -14.38
C GLU A 16 -1.64 5.74 -12.94
N ILE A 17 -1.38 4.86 -11.97
CA ILE A 17 -1.58 5.14 -10.55
C ILE A 17 -0.72 6.33 -10.11
N ILE A 18 0.56 6.34 -10.48
CA ILE A 18 1.49 7.45 -10.16
C ILE A 18 1.05 8.74 -10.87
N GLY A 19 0.68 8.65 -12.15
CA GLY A 19 0.18 9.79 -12.94
C GLY A 19 -1.09 10.41 -12.37
N SER A 20 -1.90 9.62 -11.66
CA SER A 20 -3.10 10.06 -10.94
C SER A 20 -2.82 10.63 -9.54
N GLY A 21 -1.54 10.78 -9.17
CA GLY A 21 -1.09 11.29 -7.86
C GLY A 21 -0.83 10.21 -6.81
N GLY A 22 -0.82 8.94 -7.20
CA GLY A 22 -0.41 7.83 -6.33
C GLY A 22 1.07 7.94 -5.93
N ILE A 23 1.36 7.77 -4.64
CA ILE A 23 2.73 7.82 -4.12
C ILE A 23 3.14 6.39 -3.75
N PRO A 24 4.19 5.82 -4.38
CA PRO A 24 4.68 4.49 -4.02
C PRO A 24 5.34 4.51 -2.64
N LEU A 25 5.08 3.49 -1.84
CA LEU A 25 5.67 3.31 -0.50
C LEU A 25 6.02 1.85 -0.24
N SER A 26 6.84 1.60 0.78
CA SER A 26 7.18 0.26 1.26
C SER A 26 6.75 0.05 2.71
N LEU A 27 6.51 -1.20 3.09
CA LEU A 27 6.13 -1.62 4.46
C LEU A 27 7.28 -2.36 5.15
N GLY A 28 8.48 -1.79 5.03
CA GLY A 28 9.72 -2.41 5.49
C GLY A 28 10.29 -3.42 4.49
N THR A 29 11.16 -4.32 4.98
CA THR A 29 11.97 -5.21 4.14
C THR A 29 11.30 -6.54 3.78
N ARG A 30 10.18 -6.88 4.43
CA ARG A 30 9.48 -8.15 4.20
C ARG A 30 8.35 -7.95 3.20
N ILE A 31 8.28 -8.83 2.20
CA ILE A 31 7.12 -8.89 1.32
C ILE A 31 5.94 -9.45 2.10
N LEU A 32 4.91 -8.64 2.28
CA LEU A 32 3.66 -9.05 2.92
C LEU A 32 2.72 -9.66 1.88
N ARG A 33 1.90 -10.63 2.32
CA ARG A 33 0.78 -11.09 1.50
C ARG A 33 -0.21 -9.96 1.30
N THR A 34 -0.91 -9.97 0.16
CA THR A 34 -1.93 -8.98 -0.22
C THR A 34 -2.91 -8.68 0.91
N GLU A 35 -3.46 -9.74 1.51
CA GLU A 35 -4.42 -9.67 2.62
C GLU A 35 -3.84 -9.00 3.87
N THR A 36 -2.54 -9.16 4.13
CA THR A 36 -1.85 -8.62 5.30
C THR A 36 -1.41 -7.17 5.06
N ALA A 37 -0.95 -6.85 3.85
CA ALA A 37 -0.48 -5.52 3.50
C ALA A 37 -1.56 -4.45 3.73
N GLY A 38 -2.80 -4.73 3.30
CA GLY A 38 -3.93 -3.81 3.49
C GLY A 38 -4.23 -3.52 4.96
N LEU A 39 -4.26 -4.57 5.81
CA LEU A 39 -4.49 -4.43 7.25
C LEU A 39 -3.39 -3.63 7.94
N VAL A 40 -2.13 -3.90 7.59
CA VAL A 40 -0.98 -3.20 8.16
C VAL A 40 -1.00 -1.72 7.78
N VAL A 41 -1.24 -1.38 6.51
CA VAL A 41 -1.33 0.04 6.07
C VAL A 41 -2.45 0.75 6.80
N ALA A 42 -3.65 0.14 6.89
CA ALA A 42 -4.77 0.75 7.61
C ALA A 42 -4.42 1.03 9.07
N ALA A 43 -3.83 0.06 9.77
CA ALA A 43 -3.41 0.23 11.16
C ALA A 43 -2.36 1.34 11.34
N VAL A 44 -1.36 1.41 10.45
CA VAL A 44 -0.33 2.47 10.48
C VAL A 44 -0.96 3.84 10.24
N VAL A 45 -1.83 3.98 9.25
CA VAL A 45 -2.52 5.25 8.97
C VAL A 45 -3.35 5.68 10.17
N MET A 46 -4.15 4.79 10.75
CA MET A 46 -4.95 5.10 11.94
C MET A 46 -4.08 5.49 13.13
N TYR A 47 -2.95 4.82 13.34
CA TYR A 47 -2.00 5.16 14.40
C TYR A 47 -1.41 6.56 14.21
N GLU A 48 -0.92 6.88 13.01
CA GLU A 48 -0.34 8.20 12.70
C GLU A 48 -1.38 9.33 12.78
N LEU A 49 -2.66 9.02 12.55
CA LEU A 49 -3.78 9.96 12.72
C LEU A 49 -4.28 10.06 14.18
N GLY A 50 -3.75 9.26 15.10
CA GLY A 50 -4.19 9.25 16.50
C GLY A 50 -5.54 8.57 16.73
N GLU A 51 -6.01 7.78 15.76
CA GLU A 51 -7.26 7.00 15.84
C GLU A 51 -7.05 5.59 16.42
N LEU A 52 -5.79 5.20 16.63
CA LEU A 52 -5.38 3.91 17.19
C LEU A 52 -4.47 4.14 18.40
N GLY A 53 -4.98 3.91 19.62
CA GLY A 53 -4.28 4.13 20.89
C GLY A 53 -5.21 4.16 22.10
#